data_AF-A0A815G549-F1
#
_entry.id   AF-A0A815G549-F1
#
_cell.length_a   1.000
_cell.length_b   1.000
_cell.length_c   1.000
_cell.angle_alpha   90.00
_cell.angle_beta   90.00
_cell.angle_gamma   90.00
#
_symmetry.space_group_name_H-M   'P 1'
#
loop_
_entity.id
_entity.type
_entity.pdbx_description
1 polymer ?
#
loop_
_entity_poly.entity_id
_entity_poly.type
_entity_poly.pdbx_seq_one_letter_code
_entity_poly.pdbx_strand_id
1 'polypeptide(L)'
;MVRWSDTFWGEGNRGFEVLSTNVKNGAIAIEEFQRFLTESSQYESTYCKNLSRLQSQLLKVQHVGTFTPIWQSIRDLLEKVALSHSTTVTYYQELLREIHNYHDSYQKKVKTSIQKDSDILRTADLVSQLNNALNTLNKAKEQYHSIGLDYERAKRTGNNLTNGTSTPTPQDNSTTSSLAQTAFNTLTSSTRQFERLEKKFRQSHDDYKTSVEKYNLLRNEFEKRFYDGNSFLLFFSR
;
A
#
# COMPACT_ATOMS: atom_id res chain seq x y z
N MET A 1 -16.02 17.03 -10.46
CA MET A 1 -15.68 16.27 -9.24
C MET A 1 -14.90 15.05 -9.69
N VAL A 2 -13.62 14.94 -9.30
CA VAL A 2 -12.74 13.83 -9.71
C VAL A 2 -13.17 12.58 -8.96
N ARG A 3 -13.49 11.50 -9.68
CA ARG A 3 -13.87 10.22 -9.05
C ARG A 3 -12.61 9.45 -8.71
N TRP A 4 -12.66 8.67 -7.63
CA TRP A 4 -11.53 7.80 -7.27
C TRP A 4 -11.27 6.74 -8.36
N SER A 5 -12.33 6.38 -9.11
CA SER A 5 -12.25 5.55 -10.31
C SER A 5 -11.39 6.13 -11.42
N ASP A 6 -10.99 7.39 -11.36
CA ASP A 6 -10.25 8.02 -12.46
C ASP A 6 -8.78 8.27 -12.04
N THR A 7 -8.46 8.09 -10.76
CA THR A 7 -7.17 8.50 -10.16
C THR A 7 -6.38 7.33 -9.58
N PHE A 8 -7.03 6.26 -9.13
CA PHE A 8 -6.39 5.17 -8.40
C PHE A 8 -6.01 3.96 -9.29
N TRP A 9 -5.33 4.20 -10.42
CA TRP A 9 -4.88 3.17 -11.37
C TRP A 9 -3.36 3.03 -11.55
N GLY A 10 -2.57 3.83 -10.83
CA GLY A 10 -1.12 3.99 -11.04
C GLY A 10 -0.29 2.70 -11.14
N GLU A 11 0.99 2.84 -11.49
CA GLU A 11 1.89 1.70 -11.74
C GLU A 11 1.83 0.64 -10.61
N GLY A 12 1.60 -0.61 -11.01
CA GLY A 12 1.51 -1.74 -10.08
C GLY A 12 0.13 -1.96 -9.44
N ASN A 13 -0.95 -1.33 -9.94
CA ASN A 13 -2.34 -1.62 -9.56
C ASN A 13 -2.62 -1.49 -8.05
N ARG A 14 -1.89 -0.60 -7.36
CA ARG A 14 -1.97 -0.43 -5.89
C ARG A 14 -3.16 0.39 -5.41
N GLY A 15 -3.96 0.95 -6.32
CA GLY A 15 -5.05 1.85 -5.97
C GLY A 15 -6.07 1.22 -5.02
N PHE A 16 -6.43 -0.04 -5.24
CA PHE A 16 -7.32 -0.77 -4.33
C PHE A 16 -6.78 -0.88 -2.91
N GLU A 17 -5.49 -1.20 -2.76
CA GLU A 17 -4.83 -1.33 -1.46
C GLU A 17 -4.75 0.02 -0.72
N VAL A 18 -4.44 1.09 -1.45
CA VAL A 18 -4.40 2.46 -0.91
C VAL A 18 -5.78 2.86 -0.39
N LEU A 19 -6.83 2.64 -1.18
CA LEU A 19 -8.20 2.96 -0.78
C LEU A 19 -8.64 2.13 0.43
N SER A 20 -8.42 0.81 0.39
CA SER A 20 -8.73 -0.10 1.50
C SER A 20 -8.02 0.30 2.79
N THR A 21 -6.74 0.68 2.70
CA THR A 21 -5.94 1.16 3.83
C THR A 21 -6.44 2.51 4.33
N ASN A 22 -6.79 3.43 3.43
CA ASN A 22 -7.31 4.74 3.81
C ASN A 22 -8.60 4.64 4.65
N VAL A 23 -9.54 3.77 4.27
CA VAL A 23 -10.74 3.53 5.08
C VAL A 23 -10.40 2.89 6.42
N LYS A 24 -9.43 1.98 6.51
CA LYS A 24 -8.99 1.47 7.82
C LYS A 24 -8.40 2.58 8.68
N ASN A 25 -7.63 3.47 8.07
CA ASN A 25 -6.96 4.58 8.75
C ASN A 25 -7.93 5.67 9.22
N GLY A 26 -9.16 5.74 8.70
CA GLY A 26 -10.16 6.69 9.21
C GLY A 26 -10.44 6.54 10.71
N ALA A 27 -10.24 5.35 11.29
CA ALA A 27 -10.35 5.14 12.73
C ALA A 27 -9.29 5.94 13.52
N ILE A 28 -8.09 6.11 12.96
CA ILE A 28 -6.99 6.86 13.59
C ILE A 28 -7.39 8.33 13.77
N ALA A 29 -7.98 8.95 12.74
CA ALA A 29 -8.44 10.34 12.82
C ALA A 29 -9.52 10.52 13.90
N ILE A 30 -10.40 9.53 14.08
CA ILE A 30 -11.41 9.54 15.15
C ILE A 30 -10.73 9.44 16.53
N GLU A 31 -9.79 8.52 16.71
CA GLU A 31 -9.04 8.34 17.96
C GLU A 31 -8.25 9.58 18.35
N GLU A 32 -7.59 10.24 17.39
CA GLU A 32 -6.87 11.49 17.62
C GLU A 32 -7.80 12.61 18.07
N PHE A 33 -8.98 12.72 17.44
CA PHE A 33 -10.00 13.69 17.85
C PHE A 33 -10.59 13.38 19.23
N GLN A 34 -10.84 12.11 19.55
CA GLN A 34 -11.27 11.66 20.87
C GLN A 34 -10.23 12.01 21.94
N ARG A 35 -8.95 11.77 21.66
CA ARG A 35 -7.85 12.13 22.56
C ARG A 35 -7.83 13.64 22.82
N PHE A 36 -7.89 14.45 21.76
CA PHE A 36 -7.94 15.90 21.87
C PHE A 36 -9.11 16.39 22.76
N LEU A 37 -10.32 15.86 22.55
CA LEU A 37 -11.47 16.24 23.35
C LEU A 37 -11.38 15.76 24.80
N THR A 38 -10.76 14.60 25.04
CA THR A 38 -10.52 14.07 26.38
C THR A 38 -9.56 14.99 27.15
N GLU A 39 -8.45 15.39 26.52
CA GLU A 39 -7.50 16.34 27.10
C GLU A 39 -8.16 17.70 27.35
N SER A 40 -8.91 18.22 26.38
CA SER A 40 -9.65 19.49 26.51
C SER A 40 -10.64 19.46 27.67
N SER A 41 -11.41 18.38 27.81
CA SER A 41 -12.33 18.15 28.92
C SER A 41 -11.61 18.09 30.28
N GLN A 42 -10.41 17.48 30.32
CA GLN A 42 -9.61 17.38 31.54
C GLN A 42 -9.06 18.74 31.99
N TYR A 43 -8.59 19.58 31.05
CA TYR A 43 -8.18 20.95 31.34
C TYR A 43 -9.35 21.76 31.90
N GLU A 44 -10.51 21.68 31.25
CA GLU A 44 -11.72 22.39 31.68
C GLU A 44 -12.20 21.92 33.07
N SER A 45 -12.18 20.61 33.33
CA SER A 45 -12.52 20.02 34.64
C SER A 45 -11.57 20.46 35.75
N THR A 46 -10.29 20.60 35.43
CA THR A 46 -9.28 21.09 36.39
C THR A 46 -9.51 22.56 36.70
N TYR A 47 -9.83 23.36 35.68
CA TYR A 47 -10.10 24.77 35.83
C TYR A 47 -11.33 25.04 36.70
N CYS A 48 -12.46 24.36 36.45
CA CYS A 48 -13.67 24.54 37.27
C CYS A 48 -13.43 24.13 38.73
N LYS A 49 -12.71 23.03 38.99
CA LYS A 49 -12.33 22.60 40.35
C LYS A 49 -11.45 23.63 41.06
N ASN A 50 -10.51 24.26 40.34
CA ASN A 50 -9.67 25.31 40.92
C ASN A 50 -10.49 26.55 41.28
N LEU A 51 -11.44 26.96 40.44
CA LEU A 51 -12.37 28.05 40.73
C LEU A 51 -13.24 27.75 41.97
N SER A 52 -13.82 26.54 42.07
CA SER A 52 -14.59 26.12 43.25
C SER A 52 -13.74 26.07 44.52
N ARG A 53 -12.47 25.68 44.41
CA ARG A 53 -11.52 25.69 45.53
C ARG A 53 -11.21 27.11 45.99
N LEU A 54 -11.00 28.04 45.05
CA LEU A 54 -10.78 29.45 45.35
C LEU A 54 -12.02 30.09 46.01
N GLN A 55 -13.21 29.83 45.47
CA GLN A 55 -14.49 30.23 46.06
C GLN A 55 -14.60 29.74 47.52
N SER A 56 -14.25 28.48 47.78
CA SER A 56 -14.29 27.89 49.13
C SER A 56 -13.28 28.52 50.10
N GLN A 57 -12.16 29.05 49.61
CA GLN A 57 -11.19 29.78 50.45
C GLN A 57 -11.75 31.11 50.95
N LEU A 58 -12.62 31.77 50.17
CA LEU A 58 -13.26 33.03 50.58
C LEU A 58 -14.18 32.86 51.80
N LEU A 59 -14.70 31.64 52.05
CA LEU A 59 -15.47 31.34 53.27
C LEU A 59 -14.63 31.44 54.55
N LYS A 60 -13.31 31.42 54.44
CA LYS A 60 -12.37 31.52 55.58
C LYS A 60 -11.96 32.96 55.87
N VAL A 61 -12.33 33.92 55.01
CA VAL A 61 -12.00 35.34 55.20
C VAL A 61 -12.83 35.89 56.34
N GLN A 62 -12.21 36.62 57.27
CA GLN A 62 -12.95 37.31 58.32
C GLN A 62 -13.76 38.46 57.70
N HIS A 63 -15.08 38.27 57.64
CA HIS A 63 -16.04 39.19 57.04
C HIS A 63 -16.33 40.40 57.96
N VAL A 64 -15.30 41.20 58.24
CA VAL A 64 -15.39 42.37 59.12
C VAL A 64 -15.26 43.67 58.32
N GLY A 65 -16.11 44.64 58.64
CA GLY A 65 -16.06 45.99 58.08
C GLY A 65 -16.81 46.15 56.75
N THR A 66 -16.58 47.29 56.11
CA THR A 66 -17.31 47.74 54.90
C THR A 66 -17.01 46.92 53.64
N PHE A 67 -16.00 46.04 53.67
CA PHE A 67 -15.60 45.20 52.54
C PHE A 67 -16.38 43.87 52.44
N THR A 68 -17.15 43.48 53.47
CA THR A 68 -17.97 42.25 53.47
C THR A 68 -18.83 42.06 52.21
N PRO A 69 -19.59 43.05 51.70
CA PRO A 69 -20.39 42.87 50.48
C PRO A 69 -19.54 42.63 49.22
N ILE A 70 -18.30 43.13 49.19
CA ILE A 70 -17.37 42.91 48.06
C ILE A 70 -16.92 41.44 48.05
N TRP A 71 -16.54 40.88 49.20
CA TRP A 71 -16.16 39.47 49.31
C TRP A 71 -17.30 38.53 48.94
N GLN A 72 -18.52 38.87 49.33
CA GLN A 72 -19.73 38.15 48.95
C GLN A 72 -19.93 38.17 47.42
N SER A 73 -19.80 39.34 46.79
CA SER A 73 -19.92 39.49 45.33
C SER A 73 -18.87 38.69 44.56
N ILE A 74 -17.62 38.67 45.04
CA ILE A 74 -16.54 37.87 44.43
C ILE A 74 -16.86 36.37 44.53
N ARG A 75 -17.36 35.92 45.68
CA ARG A 75 -17.74 34.51 45.89
C ARG A 75 -18.82 34.07 44.90
N ASP A 76 -19.86 34.87 44.74
CA ASP A 76 -20.98 34.56 43.85
C ASP A 76 -20.56 34.60 42.37
N LEU A 77 -19.62 35.49 42.02
CA LEU A 77 -19.02 35.51 40.68
C LEU A 77 -18.23 34.23 40.41
N LEU A 78 -17.36 33.81 41.34
CA LEU A 78 -16.57 32.58 41.21
C LEU A 78 -17.47 31.35 41.09
N GLU A 79 -18.59 31.30 41.83
CA GLU A 79 -19.59 30.23 41.71
C GLU A 79 -20.17 30.14 40.31
N LYS A 80 -20.61 31.29 39.76
CA LYS A 80 -21.20 31.36 38.42
C LYS A 80 -20.19 30.95 37.33
N VAL A 81 -18.95 31.41 37.44
CA VAL A 81 -17.90 31.04 36.48
C VAL A 81 -17.57 29.55 36.60
N ALA A 82 -17.38 29.02 37.82
CA ALA A 82 -17.13 27.60 38.04
C ALA A 82 -18.27 26.72 37.49
N LEU A 83 -19.52 27.12 37.70
CA LEU A 83 -20.70 26.44 37.17
C LEU A 83 -20.71 26.44 35.63
N SER A 84 -20.41 27.59 35.00
CA SER A 84 -20.34 27.69 33.54
C SER A 84 -19.32 26.70 32.95
N HIS A 85 -18.11 26.64 33.50
CA HIS A 85 -17.10 25.67 33.07
C HIS A 85 -17.50 24.23 33.39
N SER A 86 -18.20 23.99 34.51
CA SER A 86 -18.75 22.66 34.82
C SER A 86 -19.78 22.20 33.77
N THR A 87 -20.62 23.11 33.28
CA THR A 87 -21.56 22.81 32.18
C THR A 87 -20.82 22.50 30.88
N THR A 88 -19.75 23.24 30.56
CA THR A 88 -18.88 22.93 29.41
C THR A 88 -18.29 21.52 29.50
N VAL A 89 -17.85 21.08 30.69
CA VAL A 89 -17.37 19.70 30.91
C VAL A 89 -18.46 18.67 30.60
N THR A 90 -19.72 18.94 30.97
CA THR A 90 -20.85 18.06 30.64
C THR A 90 -21.04 17.96 29.12
N TYR A 91 -20.95 19.07 28.37
CA TYR A 91 -21.01 19.04 26.91
C TYR A 91 -19.85 18.23 26.29
N TYR A 92 -18.63 18.37 26.80
CA TYR A 92 -17.51 17.53 26.37
C TYR A 92 -17.80 16.04 26.59
N GLN A 93 -18.38 15.66 27.74
CA GLN A 93 -18.71 14.26 28.06
C GLN A 93 -19.80 13.70 27.15
N GLU A 94 -20.82 14.49 26.81
CA GLU A 94 -21.86 14.10 25.86
C GLU A 94 -21.29 13.93 24.45
N LEU A 95 -20.52 14.90 23.97
CA LEU A 95 -19.85 14.82 22.67
C LEU A 95 -18.89 13.63 22.59
N LEU A 96 -18.10 13.39 23.64
CA LEU A 96 -17.22 12.22 23.72
C LEU A 96 -18.03 10.92 23.62
N ARG A 97 -19.21 10.83 24.25
CA ARG A 97 -20.08 9.65 24.15
C ARG A 97 -20.56 9.43 22.72
N GLU A 98 -21.00 10.49 22.03
CA GLU A 98 -21.42 10.41 20.63
C GLU A 98 -20.28 9.97 19.71
N ILE A 99 -19.07 10.48 19.94
CA ILE A 99 -17.90 10.10 19.15
C ILE A 99 -17.49 8.65 19.43
N HIS A 100 -17.57 8.16 20.67
CA HIS A 100 -17.34 6.74 20.96
C HIS A 100 -18.36 5.85 20.22
N ASN A 101 -19.64 6.22 20.24
CA ASN A 101 -20.68 5.50 19.50
C ASN A 101 -20.41 5.52 17.98
N TYR A 102 -19.96 6.67 17.46
CA TYR A 102 -19.57 6.80 16.07
C TYR A 102 -18.35 5.94 15.74
N HIS A 103 -17.31 5.94 16.58
CA HIS A 103 -16.12 5.12 16.43
C HIS A 103 -16.48 3.63 16.32
N ASP A 104 -17.32 3.13 17.25
CA ASP A 104 -17.77 1.74 17.23
C ASP A 104 -18.59 1.40 15.97
N SER A 105 -19.49 2.31 15.57
CA SER A 105 -20.29 2.18 14.34
C SER A 105 -19.40 2.16 13.10
N TYR A 106 -18.41 3.04 13.04
CA TYR A 106 -17.41 3.14 11.98
C TYR A 106 -16.60 1.85 11.89
N GLN A 107 -16.03 1.37 13.00
CA GLN A 107 -15.27 0.12 13.02
C GLN A 107 -16.11 -1.08 12.56
N LYS A 108 -17.38 -1.17 12.98
CA LYS A 108 -18.30 -2.22 12.51
C LYS A 108 -18.56 -2.13 11.00
N LYS A 109 -18.76 -0.92 10.47
CA LYS A 109 -18.93 -0.69 9.02
C LYS A 109 -17.67 -1.07 8.24
N VAL A 110 -16.49 -0.62 8.68
CA VAL A 110 -15.21 -0.98 8.06
C VAL A 110 -14.98 -2.50 8.09
N LYS A 111 -15.25 -3.14 9.22
CA LYS A 111 -15.13 -4.60 9.35
C LYS A 111 -16.08 -5.34 8.40
N THR A 112 -17.33 -4.91 8.33
CA THR A 112 -18.34 -5.56 7.49
C THR A 112 -18.06 -5.33 6.01
N SER A 113 -17.73 -4.11 5.61
CA SER A 113 -17.39 -3.79 4.22
C SER A 113 -16.10 -4.48 3.78
N ILE A 114 -14.98 -4.27 4.47
CA ILE A 114 -13.69 -4.80 3.99
C ILE A 114 -13.58 -6.33 4.16
N GLN A 115 -14.15 -6.91 5.24
CA GLN A 115 -13.91 -8.32 5.58
C GLN A 115 -15.07 -9.25 5.24
N LYS A 116 -16.29 -8.74 4.98
CA LYS A 116 -17.47 -9.59 4.71
C LYS A 116 -18.14 -9.31 3.38
N ASP A 117 -17.85 -8.19 2.72
CA ASP A 117 -18.39 -7.90 1.41
C ASP A 117 -17.72 -8.79 0.37
N SER A 118 -18.52 -9.68 -0.23
CA SER A 118 -18.04 -10.64 -1.22
C SER A 118 -17.44 -9.98 -2.46
N ASP A 119 -17.95 -8.82 -2.86
CA ASP A 119 -17.45 -8.11 -4.04
C ASP A 119 -16.09 -7.46 -3.75
N ILE A 120 -15.91 -6.92 -2.55
CA ILE A 120 -14.63 -6.35 -2.11
C ILE A 120 -13.58 -7.45 -1.96
N LEU A 121 -13.93 -8.59 -1.34
CA LEU A 121 -13.03 -9.73 -1.20
C LEU A 121 -12.62 -10.31 -2.55
N ARG A 122 -13.56 -10.44 -3.50
CA ARG A 122 -13.26 -10.90 -4.86
C ARG A 122 -12.36 -9.93 -5.61
N THR A 123 -12.57 -8.62 -5.43
CA THR A 123 -11.71 -7.59 -6.02
C THR A 123 -10.29 -7.65 -5.40
N ALA A 124 -10.18 -7.88 -4.09
CA ALA A 124 -8.90 -8.07 -3.41
C ALA A 124 -8.14 -9.29 -3.94
N ASP A 125 -8.82 -10.42 -4.12
CA ASP A 125 -8.24 -11.63 -4.70
C ASP A 125 -7.76 -11.38 -6.14
N LEU A 126 -8.58 -10.71 -6.94
CA LEU A 126 -8.23 -10.39 -8.33
C LEU A 126 -7.03 -9.45 -8.42
N VAL A 127 -6.92 -8.44 -7.56
CA VAL A 127 -5.72 -7.58 -7.44
C VAL A 127 -4.49 -8.40 -7.06
N SER A 128 -4.62 -9.35 -6.13
CA SER A 128 -3.54 -10.27 -5.76
C SER A 128 -3.09 -11.13 -6.94
N GLN A 129 -4.03 -11.72 -7.68
CA GLN A 129 -3.75 -12.49 -8.88
C GLN A 129 -3.08 -11.64 -9.97
N LEU A 130 -3.56 -10.41 -10.17
CA LEU A 130 -3.00 -9.46 -11.13
C LEU A 130 -1.55 -9.09 -10.79
N ASN A 131 -1.26 -8.82 -9.51
CA ASN A 131 0.09 -8.54 -9.03
C ASN A 131 1.03 -9.74 -9.16
N ASN A 132 0.52 -10.94 -8.87
CA ASN A 132 1.28 -12.17 -9.08
C ASN A 132 1.59 -12.40 -10.57
N ALA A 133 0.60 -12.19 -11.46
CA ALA A 133 0.80 -12.28 -12.90
C ALA A 133 1.81 -11.23 -13.41
N LEU A 134 1.77 -10.00 -12.88
CA LEU A 134 2.75 -8.95 -13.20
C LEU A 134 4.17 -9.35 -12.78
N ASN A 135 4.33 -9.93 -11.59
CA ASN A 135 5.62 -10.44 -11.10
C ASN A 135 6.15 -11.58 -11.96
N THR A 136 5.30 -12.54 -12.34
CA THR A 136 5.67 -13.63 -13.27
C THR A 136 6.05 -13.08 -14.64
N LEU A 137 5.28 -12.12 -15.17
CA LEU A 137 5.55 -11.46 -16.43
C LEU A 137 6.91 -10.75 -16.44
N ASN A 138 7.22 -10.00 -15.38
CA ASN A 138 8.51 -9.32 -15.26
C ASN A 138 9.68 -10.31 -15.22
N LYS A 139 9.56 -11.40 -14.46
CA LYS A 139 10.56 -12.47 -14.43
C LYS A 139 10.74 -13.14 -15.79
N ALA A 140 9.64 -13.47 -16.49
CA ALA A 140 9.70 -14.07 -17.82
C ALA A 140 10.32 -13.11 -18.85
N LYS A 141 10.04 -11.81 -18.74
CA LYS A 141 10.66 -10.76 -19.57
C LYS A 141 12.17 -10.69 -19.36
N GLU A 142 12.62 -10.65 -18.11
CA GLU A 142 14.04 -10.63 -17.75
C GLU A 142 14.76 -11.89 -18.25
N GLN A 143 14.15 -13.07 -18.06
CA GLN A 143 14.67 -14.34 -18.55
C GLN A 143 14.78 -14.36 -20.08
N TYR A 144 13.74 -13.91 -20.80
CA TYR A 144 13.73 -13.84 -22.25
C TYR A 144 14.86 -12.94 -22.78
N HIS A 145 15.03 -11.75 -22.20
CA HIS A 145 16.11 -10.84 -22.58
C HIS A 145 17.49 -11.42 -22.25
N SER A 146 17.68 -12.03 -21.09
CA SER A 146 18.94 -12.67 -20.71
C SER A 146 19.32 -13.79 -21.67
N ILE A 147 18.40 -14.73 -21.94
CA ILE A 147 18.64 -15.86 -22.84
C ILE A 147 18.82 -15.37 -24.29
N GLY A 148 18.11 -14.32 -24.70
CA GLY A 148 18.28 -13.69 -26.01
C GLY A 148 19.67 -13.10 -26.22
N LEU A 149 20.23 -12.44 -25.21
CA LEU A 149 21.60 -11.93 -25.25
C LEU A 149 22.63 -13.06 -25.37
N ASP A 150 22.44 -14.14 -24.61
CA ASP A 150 23.31 -15.32 -24.67
C ASP A 150 23.21 -16.04 -26.02
N TYR A 151 21.99 -16.15 -26.59
CA TYR A 151 21.75 -16.72 -27.91
C TYR A 151 22.44 -15.90 -29.02
N GLU A 152 22.30 -14.57 -29.01
CA GLU A 152 22.95 -13.69 -29.98
C GLU A 152 24.48 -13.74 -29.86
N ARG A 153 25.02 -13.85 -28.64
CA ARG A 153 26.46 -14.05 -28.41
C ARG A 153 26.93 -15.39 -28.97
N ALA A 154 26.23 -16.48 -28.67
CA ALA A 154 26.57 -17.82 -29.16
C ALA A 154 26.47 -17.94 -30.69
N LYS A 155 25.47 -17.27 -31.30
CA LYS A 155 25.29 -17.19 -32.76
C LYS A 155 26.47 -16.49 -33.45
N ARG A 156 26.97 -15.39 -32.87
CA ARG A 156 28.15 -14.68 -33.40
C ARG A 156 29.42 -15.52 -33.29
N THR A 157 29.62 -16.23 -32.18
CA THR A 157 30.77 -17.12 -31.99
C THR A 157 30.71 -18.32 -32.95
N GLY A 158 29.53 -18.90 -33.17
CA GLY A 158 29.34 -19.98 -34.15
C GLY A 158 29.63 -19.56 -35.60
N ASN A 159 29.16 -18.37 -36.01
CA ASN A 159 29.43 -17.82 -37.35
C ASN A 159 30.90 -17.41 -37.57
N ASN A 160 31.63 -17.06 -36.51
CA ASN A 160 33.06 -16.74 -36.64
C ASN A 160 33.94 -18.00 -36.79
N LEU A 161 33.51 -19.17 -36.30
CA LEU A 161 34.22 -20.44 -36.54
C LEU A 161 34.07 -20.95 -37.98
N THR A 162 33.02 -20.54 -38.70
CA THR A 162 32.77 -20.98 -40.10
C THR A 162 33.41 -20.05 -41.13
N ASN A 163 33.64 -18.77 -40.81
CA ASN A 163 34.25 -17.79 -41.72
C ASN A 163 35.78 -17.66 -41.60
N GLY A 164 36.42 -18.36 -40.66
CA GLY A 164 37.87 -18.39 -40.48
C GLY A 164 38.57 -19.45 -41.34
N THR A 165 38.32 -19.50 -42.66
CA THR A 165 39.16 -20.31 -43.59
C THR A 165 40.09 -19.38 -44.36
N SER A 166 41.07 -18.80 -43.68
CA SER A 166 42.29 -18.34 -44.33
C SER A 166 43.19 -19.54 -44.57
N THR A 167 43.31 -19.92 -45.84
CA THR A 167 44.23 -20.92 -46.41
C THR A 167 45.57 -21.00 -45.69
N PRO A 168 45.92 -22.12 -45.03
CA PRO A 168 47.28 -22.39 -44.61
C PRO A 168 48.02 -23.14 -45.71
N THR A 169 49.13 -22.56 -46.16
CA THR A 169 50.19 -23.23 -46.94
C THR A 169 50.66 -24.52 -46.25
N PRO A 170 50.88 -25.63 -46.98
CA PRO A 170 51.21 -26.91 -46.36
C PRO A 170 52.71 -27.07 -46.13
N GLN A 171 53.13 -27.26 -44.87
CA GLN A 171 54.37 -27.96 -44.53
C GLN A 171 54.19 -28.82 -43.27
N ASP A 172 54.28 -30.14 -43.52
CA ASP A 172 54.80 -31.26 -42.71
C ASP A 172 54.35 -31.60 -41.27
N ASN A 173 54.19 -32.92 -41.11
CA ASN A 173 54.34 -33.78 -39.93
C ASN A 173 53.11 -34.12 -39.04
N SER A 174 52.52 -35.28 -39.36
CA SER A 174 52.10 -36.41 -38.50
C SER A 174 51.30 -36.20 -37.20
N THR A 175 50.87 -34.99 -36.85
CA THR A 175 50.00 -34.72 -35.68
C THR A 175 48.59 -34.24 -36.09
N THR A 176 48.32 -34.24 -37.39
CA THR A 176 47.14 -33.63 -38.01
C THR A 176 45.82 -34.34 -37.70
N SER A 177 45.82 -35.65 -37.44
CA SER A 177 44.58 -36.37 -37.10
C SER A 177 44.05 -36.00 -35.71
N SER A 178 44.91 -35.82 -34.72
CA SER A 178 44.51 -35.50 -33.33
C SER A 178 43.93 -34.09 -33.19
N LEU A 179 44.54 -33.10 -33.85
CA LEU A 179 44.04 -31.72 -33.89
C LEU A 179 42.73 -31.62 -34.67
N ALA A 180 42.60 -32.34 -35.79
CA ALA A 180 41.35 -32.42 -36.54
C ALA A 180 40.23 -33.11 -35.73
N GLN A 181 40.55 -34.19 -35.01
CA GLN A 181 39.59 -34.88 -34.14
C GLN A 181 39.13 -33.98 -32.98
N THR A 182 40.05 -33.25 -32.36
CA THR A 182 39.75 -32.30 -31.28
C THR A 182 38.89 -31.15 -31.81
N ALA A 183 39.25 -30.53 -32.94
CA ALA A 183 38.47 -29.48 -33.57
C ALA A 183 37.06 -29.96 -33.95
N PHE A 184 36.93 -31.16 -34.52
CA PHE A 184 35.64 -31.77 -34.84
C PHE A 184 34.78 -32.04 -33.59
N ASN A 185 35.39 -32.52 -32.50
CA ASN A 185 34.71 -32.73 -31.22
C ASN A 185 34.30 -31.39 -30.56
N THR A 186 35.10 -30.34 -30.72
CA THR A 186 34.80 -28.98 -30.24
C THR A 186 33.69 -28.33 -31.06
N LEU A 187 33.69 -28.50 -32.38
CA LEU A 187 32.64 -28.04 -33.28
C LEU A 187 31.31 -28.75 -32.99
N THR A 188 31.31 -30.08 -32.92
CA THR A 188 30.10 -30.87 -32.62
C THR A 188 29.55 -30.60 -31.22
N SER A 189 30.39 -30.39 -30.21
CA SER A 189 29.93 -29.96 -28.88
C SER A 189 29.37 -28.54 -28.87
N SER A 190 29.99 -27.60 -29.60
CA SER A 190 29.49 -26.24 -29.79
C SER A 190 28.13 -26.20 -30.49
N THR A 191 27.94 -26.97 -31.57
CA THR A 191 26.65 -27.08 -32.28
C THR A 191 25.55 -27.63 -31.37
N ARG A 192 25.85 -28.69 -30.58
CA ARG A 192 24.90 -29.23 -29.60
C ARG A 192 24.57 -28.24 -28.48
N GLN A 193 25.52 -27.41 -28.07
CA GLN A 193 25.26 -26.35 -27.08
C GLN A 193 24.40 -25.23 -27.67
N PHE A 194 24.63 -24.85 -28.93
CA PHE A 194 23.84 -23.87 -29.65
C PHE A 194 22.38 -24.32 -29.82
N GLU A 195 22.14 -25.57 -30.25
CA GLU A 195 20.78 -26.13 -30.35
C GLU A 195 20.04 -26.13 -29.01
N ARG A 196 20.74 -26.42 -27.91
CA ARG A 196 20.18 -26.35 -26.54
C ARG A 196 19.80 -24.92 -26.16
N LEU A 197 20.65 -23.95 -26.49
CA LEU A 197 20.40 -22.52 -26.26
C LEU A 197 19.23 -22.02 -27.11
N GLU A 198 19.13 -22.43 -28.38
CA GLU A 198 18.01 -22.09 -29.25
C GLU A 198 16.68 -22.62 -28.69
N LYS A 199 16.66 -23.88 -28.24
CA LYS A 199 15.47 -24.45 -27.61
C LYS A 199 15.06 -23.69 -26.35
N LYS A 200 16.02 -23.30 -25.51
CA LYS A 200 15.78 -22.46 -24.32
C LYS A 200 15.25 -21.07 -24.69
N PHE A 201 15.77 -20.47 -25.76
CA PHE A 201 15.31 -19.16 -26.25
C PHE A 201 13.86 -19.22 -26.72
N ARG A 202 13.49 -20.23 -27.52
CA ARG A 202 12.10 -20.47 -27.95
C ARG A 202 11.17 -20.69 -26.75
N GLN A 203 11.57 -21.55 -25.81
CA GLN A 203 10.78 -21.80 -24.61
C GLN A 203 10.56 -20.51 -23.79
N SER A 204 11.62 -19.73 -23.55
CA SER A 204 11.52 -18.49 -22.78
C SER A 204 10.67 -17.42 -23.47
N HIS A 205 10.67 -17.40 -24.82
CA HIS A 205 9.78 -16.53 -25.59
C HIS A 205 8.31 -16.94 -25.43
N ASP A 206 8.01 -18.24 -25.52
CA ASP A 206 6.66 -18.77 -25.37
C ASP A 206 6.14 -18.57 -23.93
N ASP A 207 7.01 -18.75 -22.92
CA ASP A 207 6.71 -18.47 -21.52
C ASP A 207 6.41 -16.97 -21.28
N TYR A 208 7.19 -16.07 -21.90
CA TYR A 208 6.93 -14.64 -21.85
C TYR A 208 5.59 -14.28 -22.51
N LYS A 209 5.32 -14.80 -23.72
CA LYS A 209 4.06 -14.57 -24.43
C LYS A 209 2.84 -15.03 -23.61
N THR A 210 2.91 -16.25 -23.05
CA THR A 210 1.85 -16.79 -22.20
C THR A 210 1.63 -15.94 -20.94
N SER A 211 2.71 -15.43 -20.35
CA SER A 211 2.63 -14.55 -19.19
C SER A 211 1.98 -13.20 -19.52
N VAL A 212 2.23 -12.65 -20.71
CA VAL A 212 1.58 -11.42 -21.21
C VAL A 212 0.08 -11.63 -21.37
N GLU A 213 -0.33 -12.73 -22.02
CA GLU A 213 -1.74 -13.05 -22.24
C GLU A 213 -2.50 -13.21 -20.91
N LYS A 214 -1.90 -13.93 -19.95
CA LYS A 214 -2.48 -14.11 -18.61
C LYS A 214 -2.63 -12.79 -17.87
N TYR A 215 -1.61 -11.92 -17.90
CA TYR A 215 -1.68 -10.60 -17.27
C TYR A 215 -2.77 -9.73 -17.89
N ASN A 216 -2.87 -9.70 -19.23
CA ASN A 216 -3.88 -8.90 -19.93
C ASN A 216 -5.30 -9.36 -19.63
N LEU A 217 -5.53 -10.67 -19.53
CA LEU A 217 -6.84 -11.21 -19.15
C LEU A 217 -7.27 -10.73 -17.77
N LEU A 218 -6.38 -10.89 -16.77
CA LEU A 218 -6.64 -10.44 -15.40
C LEU A 218 -6.81 -8.92 -15.32
N ARG A 219 -6.05 -8.17 -16.12
CA ARG A 219 -6.14 -6.71 -16.15
C ARG A 219 -7.49 -6.24 -16.68
N ASN A 220 -7.98 -6.83 -17.76
CA ASN A 220 -9.29 -6.49 -18.33
C ASN A 220 -10.43 -6.85 -17.36
N GLU A 221 -10.33 -7.99 -16.66
CA GLU A 221 -11.30 -8.36 -15.64
C GLU A 221 -11.28 -7.39 -14.44
N PHE A 222 -10.08 -6.98 -14.00
CA PHE A 222 -9.91 -5.98 -12.96
C PHE A 222 -10.54 -4.65 -13.35
N GLU A 223 -10.20 -4.15 -14.54
CA GLU A 223 -10.65 -2.85 -15.01
C GLU A 223 -12.18 -2.83 -15.07
N LYS A 224 -12.78 -3.85 -15.67
CA LYS A 224 -14.25 -3.98 -15.73
C LYS A 224 -14.87 -3.95 -14.34
N ARG A 225 -14.35 -4.72 -13.38
CA ARG A 225 -14.91 -4.77 -12.02
C ARG A 225 -14.74 -3.47 -11.25
N PHE A 226 -13.61 -2.80 -11.43
CA PHE A 226 -13.33 -1.56 -10.69
C PHE A 226 -14.13 -0.37 -11.23
N TYR A 227 -14.52 -0.38 -12.51
CA TYR A 227 -15.47 0.59 -13.09
C TYR A 227 -16.95 0.23 -12.84
N ASP A 228 -17.34 -1.03 -13.02
CA ASP A 228 -18.73 -1.50 -12.84
C ASP A 228 -19.12 -1.62 -11.35
N GLY A 229 -18.12 -1.74 -10.48
CA GLY A 229 -18.26 -1.85 -9.02
C GLY A 229 -18.75 -0.54 -8.38
N ASN A 230 -19.97 -0.13 -8.70
CA ASN A 230 -20.65 1.00 -8.08
C ASN A 230 -20.62 0.89 -6.55
N SER A 231 -20.69 -0.31 -5.95
CA SER A 231 -20.58 -0.48 -4.49
C SER A 231 -19.23 -0.06 -3.91
N PHE A 232 -18.12 -0.32 -4.61
CA PHE A 232 -16.79 0.01 -4.11
C PHE A 232 -16.63 1.53 -4.06
N LEU A 233 -16.89 2.21 -5.18
CA LEU A 233 -16.72 3.66 -5.30
C LEU A 233 -17.78 4.47 -4.53
N LEU A 234 -19.02 3.97 -4.41
CA LEU A 234 -20.06 4.63 -3.62
C LEU A 234 -19.77 4.58 -2.12
N PHE A 235 -19.19 3.48 -1.62
CA PHE A 235 -18.77 3.37 -0.21
C PHE A 235 -17.63 4.34 0.13
N PHE A 236 -16.74 4.54 -0.83
CA PHE A 236 -15.56 5.37 -0.69
C PHE A 236 -15.83 6.87 -0.94
N SER A 237 -16.87 7.23 -1.72
CA SER A 237 -17.23 8.64 -1.99
C SER A 237 -18.19 9.28 -0.98
N ARG A 238 -18.70 8.52 0.00
CA ARG A 238 -19.58 9.02 1.08
C ARG A 238 -18.84 9.09 2.40
#